data_AF-A0A6C0D8B8-F1
#
_entry.id   AF-A0A6C0D8B8-F1
#
_cell.length_a   1.000
_cell.length_b   1.000
_cell.length_c   1.000
_cell.angle_alpha   90.00
_cell.angle_beta   90.00
_cell.angle_gamma   90.00
#
_symmetry.space_group_name_H-M   'P 1'
#
loop_
_entity.id
_entity.type
_entity.pdbx_description
1 polymer ?
#
loop_
_entity_poly.entity_id
_entity_poly.type
_entity_poly.pdbx_seq_one_letter_code
_entity_poly.pdbx_strand_id
1 'polypeptide(L)'
;MYTSNFYRTDEVCAALQYTISNRRYKESIFWVKELLESKEYEKIFETLFITWFHNIGLGNIEVLSKILNINTQCEDDVYNLVYGMSLLKDSMRNCTLPVMFLYGISNPKYKNRNVYFQLPNELIQEDPKVDTFIRATLLGKYLEAWLLYQTINTKNIINKIISIKFKNNDIIQTINDLQSAELHEAYKMCALLGVLCCKEDTLLKSAGSIRCINEETRKIVYEYEALIGKRKRRALTIPKDCLYGKTKRGTMTYNDSNVHELYDPEYIIENSKIFDTVLENYGSYEAFVEDTDSLDKFMNWYFPDDIPDEWSRADQEKSHGCGVNQLSDKPLFRRYFMRYVDLKSNCMIWDKETIVCNAIQQIQDEFDDFYIEKKLLHKYNEKKQMLEQESNVWNLRSLKYILSSIE
;
A
#
# COMPACT_ATOMS: atom_id res chain seq x y z
N MET A 1 -2.91 -17.16 -5.36
CA MET A 1 -1.60 -17.05 -6.02
C MET A 1 -0.52 -17.22 -4.98
N TYR A 2 0.44 -18.08 -5.29
CA TYR A 2 1.59 -18.40 -4.47
C TYR A 2 2.88 -17.94 -5.15
N THR A 3 3.87 -17.61 -4.34
CA THR A 3 5.23 -17.33 -4.80
C THR A 3 5.96 -18.61 -5.17
N SER A 4 7.17 -18.47 -5.72
CA SER A 4 8.02 -19.61 -6.10
C SER A 4 8.33 -20.52 -4.92
N ASN A 5 8.47 -20.00 -3.70
CA ASN A 5 8.70 -20.85 -2.52
C ASN A 5 7.41 -21.16 -1.74
N PHE A 6 6.27 -21.10 -2.42
CA PHE A 6 4.93 -21.47 -1.92
C PHE A 6 4.49 -20.69 -0.69
N TYR A 7 4.88 -19.41 -0.62
CA TYR A 7 4.22 -18.46 0.25
C TYR A 7 3.01 -17.89 -0.47
N ARG A 8 1.95 -17.58 0.27
CA ARG A 8 0.85 -16.81 -0.31
C ARG A 8 1.34 -15.39 -0.61
N THR A 9 1.12 -14.91 -1.83
CA THR A 9 1.67 -13.60 -2.27
C THR A 9 1.20 -12.46 -1.37
N ASP A 10 -0.05 -12.47 -0.90
CA ASP A 10 -0.57 -11.45 0.03
C ASP A 10 0.15 -11.46 1.38
N GLU A 11 0.56 -12.63 1.87
CA GLU A 11 1.34 -12.78 3.11
C GLU A 11 2.78 -12.27 2.96
N VAL A 12 3.41 -12.51 1.81
CA VAL A 12 4.76 -11.99 1.51
C VAL A 12 4.75 -10.47 1.44
N CYS A 13 3.76 -9.87 0.75
CA CYS A 13 3.59 -8.42 0.72
C CYS A 13 3.40 -7.82 2.12
N ALA A 14 2.60 -8.48 2.95
CA ALA A 14 2.37 -8.04 4.33
C ALA A 14 3.64 -8.18 5.21
N ALA A 15 4.42 -9.25 5.02
CA ALA A 15 5.70 -9.46 5.70
C ALA A 15 6.76 -8.43 5.26
N LEU A 16 6.83 -8.10 3.97
CA LEU A 16 7.70 -7.05 3.45
C LEU A 16 7.36 -5.68 4.08
N GLN A 17 6.08 -5.29 4.07
CA GLN A 17 5.64 -4.05 4.71
C GLN A 17 6.01 -4.04 6.21
N TYR A 18 5.72 -5.13 6.92
CA TYR A 18 5.99 -5.23 8.35
C TYR A 18 7.48 -5.13 8.67
N THR A 19 8.33 -5.82 7.92
CA THR A 19 9.77 -5.82 8.17
C THR A 19 10.39 -4.45 7.87
N ILE A 20 9.95 -3.74 6.83
CA ILE A 20 10.39 -2.36 6.56
C ILE A 20 9.97 -1.42 7.70
N SER A 21 8.73 -1.53 8.18
CA SER A 21 8.22 -0.71 9.29
C SER A 21 8.95 -0.97 10.60
N ASN A 22 9.35 -2.21 10.85
CA ASN A 22 10.09 -2.62 12.04
C ASN A 22 11.62 -2.61 11.86
N ARG A 23 12.12 -2.04 10.75
CA ARG A 23 13.55 -1.90 10.45
C ARG A 23 14.34 -3.21 10.40
N ARG A 24 13.68 -4.31 10.04
CA ARG A 24 14.25 -5.66 9.91
C ARG A 24 14.81 -5.84 8.49
N TYR A 25 15.80 -5.04 8.12
CA TYR A 25 16.27 -4.92 6.74
C TYR A 25 16.71 -6.26 6.11
N LYS A 26 17.36 -7.16 6.86
CA LYS A 26 17.76 -8.49 6.34
C LYS A 26 16.55 -9.31 5.89
N GLU A 27 15.46 -9.24 6.65
CA GLU A 27 14.22 -9.94 6.32
C GLU A 27 13.42 -9.22 5.24
N SER A 28 13.46 -7.89 5.21
CA SER A 28 12.86 -7.13 4.10
C SER A 28 13.51 -7.49 2.76
N ILE A 29 14.82 -7.67 2.74
CA ILE A 29 15.55 -8.15 1.55
C ILE A 29 15.11 -9.56 1.16
N PHE A 30 14.95 -10.47 2.14
CA PHE A 30 14.41 -11.80 1.87
C PHE A 30 13.01 -11.75 1.23
N TRP A 31 12.08 -10.98 1.81
CA TRP A 31 10.69 -10.92 1.32
C TRP A 31 10.58 -10.25 -0.04
N VAL A 32 11.39 -9.23 -0.34
CA VAL A 32 11.38 -8.63 -1.69
C VAL A 32 12.04 -9.53 -2.72
N LYS A 33 13.07 -10.30 -2.35
CA LYS A 33 13.67 -11.33 -3.22
C LYS A 33 12.64 -12.39 -3.61
N GLU A 34 11.84 -12.85 -2.65
CA GLU A 34 10.75 -13.80 -2.92
C GLU A 34 9.77 -13.29 -4.00
N LEU A 35 9.43 -11.98 -3.96
CA LEU A 35 8.56 -11.36 -4.95
C LEU A 35 9.27 -11.18 -6.31
N LEU A 36 10.54 -10.77 -6.33
CA LEU A 36 11.33 -10.60 -7.55
C LEU A 36 11.46 -11.92 -8.32
N GLU A 37 11.79 -12.99 -7.61
CA GLU A 37 11.94 -14.33 -8.19
C GLU A 37 10.62 -14.90 -8.70
N SER A 38 9.52 -14.46 -8.10
CA SER A 38 8.15 -14.78 -8.54
C SER A 38 7.64 -13.83 -9.64
N LYS A 39 8.49 -12.91 -10.14
CA LYS A 39 8.15 -11.89 -11.14
C LYS A 39 6.93 -11.02 -10.74
N GLU A 40 6.71 -10.84 -9.44
CA GLU A 40 5.58 -10.09 -8.85
C GLU A 40 5.86 -8.58 -8.79
N TYR A 41 6.32 -8.00 -9.90
CA TYR A 41 6.82 -6.62 -9.97
C TYR A 41 5.78 -5.57 -9.57
N GLU A 42 4.53 -5.73 -10.02
CA GLU A 42 3.41 -4.85 -9.65
C GLU A 42 3.17 -4.89 -8.14
N LYS A 43 3.20 -6.08 -7.53
CA LYS A 43 3.00 -6.25 -6.09
C LYS A 43 4.14 -5.64 -5.28
N ILE A 44 5.37 -5.67 -5.79
CA ILE A 44 6.50 -4.94 -5.19
C ILE A 44 6.18 -3.44 -5.19
N PHE A 45 5.87 -2.87 -6.35
CA PHE A 45 5.56 -1.45 -6.48
C PHE A 45 4.42 -1.01 -5.54
N GLU A 46 3.29 -1.71 -5.58
CA GLU A 46 2.15 -1.46 -4.69
C GLU A 46 2.54 -1.55 -3.22
N THR A 47 3.27 -2.59 -2.82
CA THR A 47 3.67 -2.81 -1.43
C THR A 47 4.61 -1.73 -0.93
N LEU A 48 5.59 -1.31 -1.75
CA LEU A 48 6.50 -0.23 -1.39
C LEU A 48 5.77 1.10 -1.27
N PHE A 49 4.87 1.41 -2.21
CA PHE A 49 4.04 2.61 -2.15
C PHE A 49 3.14 2.62 -0.90
N ILE A 50 2.44 1.52 -0.60
CA ILE A 50 1.58 1.40 0.59
C ILE A 50 2.40 1.46 1.89
N THR A 51 3.61 0.91 1.89
CA THR A 51 4.55 1.01 3.02
C THR A 51 4.99 2.46 3.23
N TRP A 52 5.33 3.16 2.14
CA TRP A 52 5.62 4.59 2.19
C TRP A 52 4.43 5.37 2.73
N PHE A 53 3.24 5.18 2.15
CA PHE A 53 2.02 5.87 2.53
C PHE A 53 1.73 5.76 4.03
N HIS A 54 1.78 4.54 4.58
CA HIS A 54 1.41 4.29 5.98
C HIS A 54 2.50 4.67 7.01
N ASN A 55 3.79 4.58 6.66
CA ASN A 55 4.87 4.59 7.66
C ASN A 55 5.99 5.59 7.41
N ILE A 56 6.12 6.14 6.20
CA ILE A 56 7.20 7.09 5.83
C ILE A 56 6.58 8.43 5.45
N GLY A 57 5.65 8.40 4.50
CA GLY A 57 4.82 9.50 4.07
C GLY A 57 5.60 10.74 3.68
N LEU A 58 5.07 11.91 4.06
CA LEU A 58 5.68 13.21 3.79
C LEU A 58 7.00 13.45 4.56
N GLY A 59 7.43 12.49 5.40
CA GLY A 59 8.69 12.54 6.15
C GLY A 59 9.91 12.26 5.29
N ASN A 60 9.74 11.64 4.12
CA ASN A 60 10.79 11.52 3.11
C ASN A 60 10.18 11.41 1.70
N ILE A 61 10.21 12.51 0.94
CA ILE A 61 9.68 12.57 -0.42
C ILE A 61 10.60 11.90 -1.46
N GLU A 62 11.91 11.78 -1.18
CA GLU A 62 12.86 11.10 -2.07
C GLU A 62 12.51 9.61 -2.20
N VAL A 63 12.02 8.99 -1.12
CA VAL A 63 11.50 7.61 -1.16
C VAL A 63 10.34 7.49 -2.14
N LEU A 64 9.39 8.43 -2.13
CA LEU A 64 8.28 8.41 -3.08
C LEU A 64 8.80 8.53 -4.51
N SER A 65 9.68 9.50 -4.78
CA SER A 65 10.28 9.70 -6.10
C SER A 65 10.95 8.42 -6.63
N LYS A 66 11.72 7.75 -5.76
CA LYS A 66 12.37 6.47 -6.08
C LYS A 66 11.40 5.32 -6.29
N ILE A 67 10.31 5.24 -5.54
CA ILE A 67 9.25 4.23 -5.77
C ILE A 67 8.60 4.47 -7.14
N LEU A 68 8.25 5.72 -7.47
CA LEU A 68 7.55 6.06 -8.72
C LEU A 68 8.41 5.80 -9.97
N ASN A 69 9.73 5.90 -9.84
CA ASN A 69 10.69 5.71 -10.92
C ASN A 69 11.47 4.39 -10.82
N ILE A 70 11.04 3.47 -9.96
CA ILE A 70 11.76 2.21 -9.74
C ILE A 70 11.71 1.33 -10.98
N ASN A 71 12.85 0.87 -11.45
CA ASN A 71 12.89 -0.25 -12.39
C ASN A 71 12.79 -1.56 -11.59
N THR A 72 11.57 -2.10 -11.45
CA THR A 72 11.32 -3.34 -10.70
C THR A 72 12.03 -4.57 -11.29
N GLN A 73 12.51 -4.50 -12.54
CA GLN A 73 13.29 -5.57 -13.17
C GLN A 73 14.78 -5.49 -12.82
N CYS A 74 15.25 -4.35 -12.29
CA CYS A 74 16.60 -4.18 -11.78
C CYS A 74 16.62 -4.54 -10.29
N GLU A 75 17.06 -5.75 -9.95
CA GLU A 75 17.05 -6.22 -8.55
C GLU A 75 17.82 -5.30 -7.61
N ASP A 76 18.97 -4.78 -8.04
CA ASP A 76 19.80 -3.89 -7.23
C ASP A 76 19.08 -2.58 -6.86
N ASP A 77 18.29 -2.00 -7.77
CA ASP A 77 17.50 -0.79 -7.49
C ASP A 77 16.46 -1.08 -6.40
N VAL A 78 15.79 -2.24 -6.50
CA VAL A 78 14.78 -2.70 -5.55
C VAL A 78 15.39 -3.00 -4.18
N TYR A 79 16.52 -3.72 -4.14
CA TYR A 79 17.21 -4.02 -2.89
C TYR A 79 17.72 -2.76 -2.20
N ASN A 80 18.31 -1.81 -2.94
CA ASN A 80 18.79 -0.54 -2.39
C ASN A 80 17.64 0.26 -1.77
N LEU A 81 16.49 0.33 -2.46
CA LEU A 81 15.33 1.04 -1.97
C LEU A 81 14.75 0.39 -0.71
N VAL A 82 14.51 -0.93 -0.72
CA VAL A 82 13.97 -1.67 0.44
C VAL A 82 14.89 -1.58 1.65
N TYR A 83 16.20 -1.77 1.43
CA TYR A 83 17.21 -1.63 2.47
C TYR A 83 17.18 -0.24 3.09
N GLY A 84 17.21 0.81 2.27
CA GLY A 84 17.26 2.16 2.77
C GLY A 84 15.94 2.62 3.41
N MET A 85 14.78 2.20 2.91
CA MET A 85 13.48 2.40 3.58
C MET A 85 13.47 1.79 4.98
N SER A 86 14.06 0.60 5.14
CA SER A 86 14.16 -0.10 6.42
C SER A 86 15.07 0.62 7.42
N LEU A 87 16.04 1.42 6.95
CA LEU A 87 17.01 2.13 7.79
C LEU A 87 16.65 3.59 8.09
N LEU A 88 15.51 4.09 7.60
CA LEU A 88 15.05 5.45 7.88
C LEU A 88 14.85 5.68 9.38
N LYS A 89 15.38 6.82 9.85
CA LYS A 89 15.20 7.31 11.23
C LYS A 89 13.74 7.71 11.48
N ASP A 90 13.31 7.73 12.74
CA ASP A 90 11.94 8.15 13.12
C ASP A 90 11.62 9.58 12.68
N SER A 91 12.63 10.46 12.67
CA SER A 91 12.50 11.84 12.19
C SER A 91 12.12 11.94 10.71
N MET A 92 12.39 10.90 9.91
CA MET A 92 12.07 10.81 8.49
C MET A 92 10.77 10.06 8.21
N ARG A 93 10.03 9.69 9.26
CA ARG A 93 8.75 8.98 9.18
C ARG A 93 7.61 9.91 9.55
N ASN A 94 6.47 9.76 8.88
CA ASN A 94 5.32 10.63 9.03
C ASN A 94 4.00 9.91 8.75
N CYS A 95 3.02 10.05 9.65
CA CYS A 95 1.71 9.42 9.56
C CYS A 95 0.59 10.39 9.12
N THR A 96 0.90 11.52 8.50
CA THR A 96 -0.11 12.52 8.07
C THR A 96 -1.09 11.91 7.06
N LEU A 97 -0.58 11.17 6.07
CA LEU A 97 -1.40 10.58 5.00
C LEU A 97 -2.44 9.58 5.51
N PRO A 98 -2.11 8.57 6.34
CA PRO A 98 -3.12 7.66 6.87
C PRO A 98 -4.13 8.34 7.78
N VAL A 99 -3.72 9.33 8.57
CA VAL A 99 -4.65 10.12 9.41
C VAL A 99 -5.61 10.92 8.53
N MET A 100 -5.09 11.56 7.47
CA MET A 100 -5.90 12.31 6.50
C MET A 100 -6.90 11.39 5.79
N PHE A 101 -6.42 10.26 5.29
CA PHE A 101 -7.23 9.26 4.62
C PHE A 101 -8.38 8.77 5.50
N LEU A 102 -8.04 8.34 6.72
CA LEU A 102 -8.99 7.85 7.71
C LEU A 102 -10.05 8.90 8.05
N TYR A 103 -9.63 10.16 8.28
CA TYR A 103 -10.56 11.26 8.57
C TYR A 103 -11.55 11.48 7.43
N GLY A 104 -11.07 11.46 6.18
CA GLY A 104 -11.93 11.64 5.03
C GLY A 104 -12.81 10.43 4.71
N ILE A 105 -12.56 9.25 5.25
CA ILE A 105 -13.53 8.14 5.24
C ILE A 105 -14.59 8.38 6.30
N SER A 106 -14.19 8.72 7.53
CA SER A 106 -15.10 8.76 8.67
C SER A 106 -15.99 10.01 8.73
N ASN A 107 -15.54 11.16 8.18
CA ASN A 107 -16.29 12.42 8.25
C ASN A 107 -16.89 12.78 6.88
N PRO A 108 -18.20 12.62 6.64
CA PRO A 108 -18.77 12.80 5.30
C PRO A 108 -19.07 14.23 4.90
N LYS A 109 -19.09 15.17 5.84
CA LYS A 109 -19.54 16.53 5.55
C LYS A 109 -18.45 17.53 5.88
N TYR A 110 -18.02 18.25 4.85
CA TYR A 110 -17.27 19.48 5.05
C TYR A 110 -18.20 20.50 5.72
N LYS A 111 -17.82 20.95 6.92
CA LYS A 111 -18.46 22.10 7.57
C LYS A 111 -17.69 23.34 7.12
N ASN A 112 -18.36 24.24 6.39
CA ASN A 112 -17.71 25.43 5.87
C ASN A 112 -17.09 26.23 7.02
N ARG A 113 -15.76 26.33 7.00
CA ARG A 113 -15.00 27.19 7.89
C ARG A 113 -14.45 28.31 7.02
N ASN A 114 -14.73 29.55 7.39
CA ASN A 114 -14.22 30.69 6.64
C ASN A 114 -12.68 30.65 6.63
N VAL A 115 -12.09 30.43 5.46
CA VAL A 115 -10.66 30.48 5.24
C VAL A 115 -10.33 31.82 4.58
N TYR A 116 -10.00 32.81 5.40
CA TYR A 116 -9.59 34.13 4.93
C TYR A 116 -8.12 34.10 4.51
N PHE A 117 -7.86 33.90 3.22
CA PHE A 117 -6.54 33.97 2.61
C PHE A 117 -6.68 34.47 1.17
N GLN A 118 -6.14 35.64 0.86
CA GLN A 118 -6.25 36.20 -0.48
C GLN A 118 -5.50 35.30 -1.46
N LEU A 119 -6.23 34.75 -2.44
CA LEU A 119 -5.63 33.97 -3.51
C LEU A 119 -4.94 34.88 -4.53
N PRO A 120 -3.85 34.41 -5.16
CA PRO A 120 -3.36 34.98 -6.40
C PRO A 120 -4.48 35.07 -7.44
N ASN A 121 -4.51 36.13 -8.25
CA ASN A 121 -5.59 36.39 -9.19
C ASN A 121 -5.78 35.23 -10.18
N GLU A 122 -4.70 34.54 -10.55
CA GLU A 122 -4.70 33.40 -11.48
C GLU A 122 -5.37 32.15 -10.90
N LEU A 123 -5.50 32.09 -9.58
CA LEU A 123 -6.12 30.99 -8.84
C LEU A 123 -7.56 31.28 -8.40
N ILE A 124 -8.03 32.51 -8.50
CA ILE A 124 -9.42 32.84 -8.17
C ILE A 124 -10.36 32.09 -9.13
N GLN A 125 -11.32 31.36 -8.56
CA GLN A 125 -12.34 30.62 -9.27
C GLN A 125 -13.73 31.20 -8.98
N GLU A 126 -14.65 31.02 -9.92
CA GLU A 126 -16.04 31.42 -9.73
C GLU A 126 -16.74 30.60 -8.63
N ASP A 127 -16.38 29.31 -8.48
CA ASP A 127 -16.92 28.43 -7.45
C ASP A 127 -16.21 28.65 -6.09
N PRO A 128 -16.92 29.15 -5.06
CA PRO A 128 -16.34 29.37 -3.73
C PRO A 128 -15.80 28.10 -3.07
N LYS A 129 -16.33 26.91 -3.40
CA LYS A 129 -15.81 25.63 -2.86
C LYS A 129 -14.43 25.35 -3.41
N VAL A 130 -14.21 25.58 -4.70
CA VAL A 130 -12.91 25.42 -5.34
C VAL A 130 -11.92 26.44 -4.77
N ASP A 131 -12.35 27.70 -4.62
CA ASP A 131 -11.56 28.75 -3.97
C ASP A 131 -11.13 28.34 -2.55
N THR A 132 -12.07 27.79 -1.77
CA THR A 132 -11.81 27.31 -0.41
C THR A 132 -10.84 26.12 -0.41
N PHE A 133 -10.96 25.21 -1.38
CA PHE A 133 -10.04 24.09 -1.56
C PHE A 133 -8.62 24.56 -1.87
N ILE A 134 -8.46 25.53 -2.76
CA ILE A 134 -7.14 26.10 -3.10
C ILE A 134 -6.54 26.74 -1.84
N ARG A 135 -7.31 27.55 -1.10
CA ARG A 135 -6.84 28.17 0.15
C ARG A 135 -6.43 27.12 1.18
N ALA A 136 -7.25 26.09 1.39
CA ALA A 136 -6.94 25.01 2.30
C ALA A 136 -5.62 24.32 1.92
N THR A 137 -5.44 24.02 0.63
CA THR A 137 -4.21 23.41 0.09
C THR A 137 -2.99 24.30 0.28
N LEU A 138 -3.08 25.59 -0.06
CA LEU A 138 -1.96 26.52 0.06
C LEU A 138 -1.56 26.77 1.53
N LEU A 139 -2.53 26.78 2.45
CA LEU A 139 -2.30 26.97 3.88
C LEU A 139 -1.88 25.69 4.63
N GLY A 140 -1.88 24.52 3.97
CA GLY A 140 -1.58 23.25 4.64
C GLY A 140 -2.70 22.75 5.56
N LYS A 141 -3.96 23.05 5.24
CA LYS A 141 -5.14 22.50 5.93
C LYS A 141 -5.51 21.14 5.33
N TYR A 142 -4.70 20.13 5.66
CA TYR A 142 -4.77 18.77 5.11
C TYR A 142 -6.19 18.17 5.11
N LEU A 143 -6.87 18.22 6.26
CA LEU A 143 -8.19 17.60 6.43
C LEU A 143 -9.26 18.31 5.59
N GLU A 144 -9.29 19.64 5.64
CA GLU A 144 -10.22 20.45 4.85
C GLU A 144 -10.00 20.27 3.35
N ALA A 145 -8.74 20.29 2.90
CA ALA A 145 -8.38 20.07 1.49
C ALA A 145 -8.85 18.67 1.01
N TRP A 146 -8.64 17.64 1.84
CA TRP A 146 -9.06 16.28 1.51
C TRP A 146 -10.58 16.13 1.43
N LEU A 147 -11.33 16.71 2.38
CA LEU A 147 -12.80 16.68 2.33
C LEU A 147 -13.36 17.43 1.13
N LEU A 148 -12.81 18.61 0.82
CA LEU A 148 -13.28 19.41 -0.30
C LEU A 148 -12.99 18.74 -1.64
N TYR A 149 -11.80 18.15 -1.81
CA TYR A 149 -11.41 17.43 -3.02
C TYR A 149 -12.44 16.36 -3.42
N GLN A 150 -13.04 15.64 -2.46
CA GLN A 150 -14.04 14.61 -2.74
C GLN A 150 -15.34 15.16 -3.34
N THR A 151 -15.53 16.49 -3.37
CA THR A 151 -16.79 17.13 -3.78
C THR A 151 -16.67 18.03 -5.01
N ILE A 152 -15.45 18.21 -5.55
CA ILE A 152 -15.17 19.16 -6.63
C ILE A 152 -14.30 18.51 -7.71
N ASN A 153 -14.39 19.02 -8.94
CA ASN A 153 -13.48 18.63 -10.02
C ASN A 153 -12.20 19.48 -9.96
N THR A 154 -11.07 18.88 -9.60
CA THR A 154 -9.82 19.60 -9.37
C THR A 154 -8.76 19.47 -10.46
N LYS A 155 -9.01 18.72 -11.55
CA LYS A 155 -7.94 18.31 -12.48
C LYS A 155 -7.15 19.51 -13.02
N ASN A 156 -7.84 20.56 -13.47
CA ASN A 156 -7.20 21.76 -14.01
C ASN A 156 -6.59 22.66 -12.92
N ILE A 157 -7.16 22.63 -11.71
CA ILE A 157 -6.73 23.47 -10.59
C ILE A 157 -5.42 22.94 -9.98
N ILE A 158 -5.27 21.62 -9.88
CA ILE A 158 -4.06 21.01 -9.32
C ILE A 158 -2.81 21.47 -10.07
N ASN A 159 -2.84 21.47 -11.41
CA ASN A 159 -1.69 21.89 -12.21
C ASN A 159 -1.34 23.38 -12.01
N LYS A 160 -2.35 24.24 -11.82
CA LYS A 160 -2.13 25.65 -11.46
C LYS A 160 -1.54 25.81 -10.06
N ILE A 161 -1.98 24.99 -9.09
CA ILE A 161 -1.39 25.00 -7.74
C ILE A 161 0.08 24.58 -7.82
N ILE A 162 0.40 23.55 -8.60
CA ILE A 162 1.76 23.04 -8.75
C ILE A 162 2.69 24.15 -9.28
N SER A 163 2.30 24.81 -10.38
CA SER A 163 3.13 25.83 -11.03
C SER A 163 3.37 27.08 -10.19
N ILE A 164 2.46 27.40 -9.26
CA ILE A 164 2.57 28.55 -8.36
C ILE A 164 3.34 28.18 -7.08
N LYS A 165 3.09 26.99 -6.54
CA LYS A 165 3.58 26.60 -5.21
C LYS A 165 5.00 26.05 -5.22
N PHE A 166 5.40 25.34 -6.28
CA PHE A 166 6.68 24.64 -6.33
C PHE A 166 7.58 25.25 -7.39
N LYS A 167 8.86 25.39 -7.05
CA LYS A 167 9.92 25.89 -7.94
C LYS A 167 10.97 24.82 -8.22
N ASN A 168 11.11 23.82 -7.35
CA ASN A 168 12.04 22.72 -7.50
C ASN A 168 11.50 21.69 -8.49
N ASN A 169 12.28 21.44 -9.55
CA ASN A 169 11.90 20.54 -10.64
C ASN A 169 11.73 19.09 -10.17
N ASP A 170 12.51 18.61 -9.20
CA ASP A 170 12.44 17.22 -8.74
C ASP A 170 11.12 16.95 -8.00
N ILE A 171 10.65 17.92 -7.20
CA ILE A 171 9.34 17.85 -6.55
C ILE A 171 8.22 17.89 -7.60
N ILE A 172 8.31 18.80 -8.59
CA ILE A 172 7.32 18.89 -9.67
C ILE A 172 7.26 17.57 -10.44
N GLN A 173 8.41 17.00 -10.79
CA GLN A 173 8.50 15.72 -11.48
C GLN A 173 7.87 14.60 -10.64
N THR A 174 8.22 14.51 -9.36
CA THR A 174 7.63 13.52 -8.44
C THR A 174 6.11 13.64 -8.36
N ILE A 175 5.56 14.86 -8.39
CA ILE A 175 4.11 15.09 -8.42
C ILE A 175 3.50 14.60 -9.74
N ASN A 176 4.13 14.89 -10.88
CA ASN A 176 3.66 14.45 -12.19
C ASN A 176 3.72 12.92 -12.34
N ASP A 177 4.79 12.30 -11.84
CA ASP A 177 4.94 10.85 -11.78
C ASP A 177 3.84 10.24 -10.93
N LEU A 178 3.55 10.84 -9.76
CA LEU A 178 2.46 10.39 -8.88
C LEU A 178 1.08 10.49 -9.55
N GLN A 179 0.82 11.56 -10.31
CA GLN A 179 -0.43 11.71 -11.05
C GLN A 179 -0.61 10.63 -12.13
N SER A 180 0.50 10.19 -12.73
CA SER A 180 0.54 9.23 -13.84
C SER A 180 0.61 7.76 -13.38
N ALA A 181 0.96 7.53 -12.12
CA ALA A 181 1.12 6.19 -11.57
C ALA A 181 -0.20 5.38 -11.55
N GLU A 182 -0.07 4.09 -11.89
CA GLU A 182 -1.13 3.10 -11.81
C GLU A 182 -1.32 2.63 -10.35
N LEU A 183 -1.95 3.49 -9.56
CA LEU A 183 -2.25 3.27 -8.15
C LEU A 183 -3.75 3.39 -7.91
N HIS A 184 -4.23 2.77 -6.83
CA HIS A 184 -5.61 2.97 -6.41
C HIS A 184 -5.89 4.46 -6.16
N GLU A 185 -6.90 4.99 -6.84
CA GLU A 185 -7.19 6.43 -6.93
C GLU A 185 -7.27 7.10 -5.56
N ALA A 186 -7.90 6.44 -4.59
CA ALA A 186 -8.05 6.97 -3.23
C ALA A 186 -6.70 7.26 -2.55
N TYR A 187 -5.72 6.35 -2.67
CA TYR A 187 -4.40 6.54 -2.09
C TYR A 187 -3.57 7.55 -2.89
N LYS A 188 -3.62 7.48 -4.23
CA LYS A 188 -2.93 8.41 -5.12
C LYS A 188 -3.35 9.86 -4.85
N MET A 189 -4.65 10.12 -4.77
CA MET A 189 -5.16 11.47 -4.53
C MET A 189 -4.93 11.95 -3.10
N CYS A 190 -5.00 11.05 -2.12
CA CYS A 190 -4.63 11.38 -0.74
C CYS A 190 -3.13 11.75 -0.65
N ALA A 191 -2.25 10.97 -1.25
CA ALA A 191 -0.82 11.27 -1.30
C ALA A 191 -0.55 12.61 -2.01
N LEU A 192 -1.15 12.82 -3.20
CA LEU A 192 -1.03 14.04 -3.98
C LEU A 192 -1.42 15.27 -3.17
N LEU A 193 -2.58 15.25 -2.52
CA LEU A 193 -3.03 16.37 -1.68
C LEU A 193 -2.15 16.58 -0.46
N GLY A 194 -1.61 15.51 0.12
CA GLY A 194 -0.64 15.62 1.20
C GLY A 194 0.62 16.37 0.75
N VAL A 195 1.14 16.05 -0.43
CA VAL A 195 2.29 16.76 -1.03
C VAL A 195 1.92 18.22 -1.33
N LEU A 196 0.77 18.46 -1.97
CA LEU A 196 0.29 19.81 -2.30
C LEU A 196 0.02 20.66 -1.06
N CYS A 197 -0.37 20.07 0.07
CA CYS A 197 -0.54 20.79 1.34
C CYS A 197 0.79 21.11 2.02
N CYS A 198 1.80 20.26 1.83
CA CYS A 198 3.13 20.45 2.42
C CYS A 198 3.84 21.69 1.86
N LYS A 199 4.66 22.36 2.67
CA LYS A 199 5.51 23.46 2.19
C LYS A 199 6.70 22.88 1.43
N GLU A 200 7.10 23.52 0.33
CA GLU A 200 8.25 23.10 -0.48
C GLU A 200 9.52 22.94 0.36
N ASP A 201 9.87 23.92 1.21
CA ASP A 201 11.03 23.83 2.11
C ASP A 201 10.97 22.62 3.06
N THR A 202 9.77 22.19 3.45
CA THR A 202 9.59 21.02 4.32
C THR A 202 9.84 19.73 3.54
N LEU A 203 9.36 19.65 2.30
CA LEU A 203 9.65 18.52 1.40
C LEU A 203 11.14 18.45 1.07
N LEU A 204 11.80 19.57 0.77
CA LEU A 204 13.23 19.61 0.50
C LEU A 204 14.06 19.18 1.72
N LYS A 205 13.70 19.61 2.92
CA LYS A 205 14.34 19.13 4.17
C LYS A 205 14.09 17.64 4.43
N SER A 206 12.99 17.09 3.90
CA SER A 206 12.65 15.68 4.02
C SER A 206 13.38 14.78 3.01
N ALA A 207 13.95 15.34 1.94
CA ALA A 207 14.70 14.64 0.91
C ALA A 207 16.08 14.19 1.45
N GLY A 208 16.04 13.25 2.39
CA GLY A 208 17.22 12.62 2.96
C GLY A 208 17.62 11.40 2.15
N SER A 209 18.92 11.31 1.85
CA SER A 209 19.46 10.24 1.03
C SER A 209 19.15 8.86 1.59
N ILE A 210 18.66 8.00 0.70
CA ILE A 210 18.46 6.58 0.97
C ILE A 210 19.81 5.88 0.94
N ARG A 211 20.10 5.08 1.96
CA ARG A 211 21.32 4.28 2.01
C ARG A 211 21.23 3.09 1.05
N CYS A 212 22.30 2.85 0.31
CA CYS A 212 22.44 1.64 -0.50
C CYS A 212 22.73 0.42 0.38
N ILE A 213 22.41 -0.76 -0.15
CA ILE A 213 22.71 -2.05 0.49
C ILE A 213 24.21 -2.18 0.77
N ASN A 214 24.57 -2.66 1.96
CA ASN A 214 25.97 -2.89 2.31
C ASN A 214 26.44 -4.27 1.83
N GLU A 215 27.76 -4.48 1.79
CA GLU A 215 28.35 -5.75 1.33
C GLU A 215 27.90 -6.96 2.14
N GLU A 216 27.74 -6.81 3.46
CA GLU A 216 27.27 -7.89 4.34
C GLU A 216 25.87 -8.37 3.94
N THR A 217 24.95 -7.44 3.68
CA THR A 217 23.58 -7.78 3.26
C THR A 217 23.55 -8.29 1.83
N ARG A 218 24.44 -7.80 0.96
CA ARG A 218 24.57 -8.32 -0.40
C ARG A 218 25.07 -9.77 -0.43
N LYS A 219 26.00 -10.14 0.46
CA LYS A 219 26.42 -11.54 0.62
C LYS A 219 25.25 -12.45 0.97
N ILE A 220 24.34 -12.00 1.83
CA ILE A 220 23.13 -12.74 2.17
C ILE A 220 22.27 -13.00 0.92
N VAL A 221 22.12 -12.02 0.03
CA VAL A 221 21.38 -12.19 -1.25
C VAL A 221 22.00 -13.30 -2.10
N TYR A 222 23.33 -13.29 -2.28
CA TYR A 222 24.04 -14.32 -3.05
C TYR A 222 23.99 -15.70 -2.40
N GLU A 223 24.07 -15.78 -1.08
CA GLU A 223 23.91 -17.04 -0.35
C GLU A 223 22.52 -17.65 -0.58
N TYR A 224 21.48 -16.82 -0.70
CA TYR A 224 20.13 -17.30 -1.03
C TYR A 224 20.01 -17.81 -2.47
N GLU A 225 20.72 -17.22 -3.43
CA GLU A 225 20.71 -17.70 -4.83
C GLU A 225 21.29 -19.11 -4.96
N ALA A 226 22.29 -19.45 -4.15
CA ALA A 226 22.85 -20.80 -4.11
C ALA A 226 21.86 -21.87 -3.58
N LEU A 227 20.70 -21.45 -3.06
CA LEU A 227 19.64 -22.30 -2.52
C LEU A 227 18.44 -22.47 -3.46
N ILE A 228 18.50 -21.99 -4.71
CA ILE A 228 17.43 -22.20 -5.70
C ILE A 228 17.03 -23.68 -5.77
N GLY A 229 15.71 -23.93 -5.72
CA GLY A 229 15.11 -25.26 -5.75
C GLY A 229 15.23 -26.06 -4.45
N LYS A 230 15.91 -25.58 -3.41
CA LYS A 230 16.11 -26.35 -2.17
C LYS A 230 15.10 -25.95 -1.10
N ARG A 231 14.65 -26.92 -0.27
CA ARG A 231 13.78 -26.64 0.88
C ARG A 231 14.39 -25.60 1.83
N LYS A 232 15.73 -25.61 1.95
CA LYS A 232 16.50 -24.65 2.76
C LYS A 232 16.27 -23.17 2.37
N ARG A 233 15.78 -22.90 1.16
CA ARG A 233 15.42 -21.55 0.70
C ARG A 233 14.23 -20.97 1.47
N ARG A 234 13.34 -21.82 1.99
CA ARG A 234 12.27 -21.43 2.92
C ARG A 234 12.87 -21.18 4.31
N ALA A 235 13.63 -20.09 4.42
CA ALA A 235 14.41 -19.78 5.60
C ALA A 235 13.61 -19.03 6.68
N LEU A 236 12.65 -18.19 6.28
CA LEU A 236 11.90 -17.33 7.19
C LEU A 236 10.43 -17.73 7.29
N THR A 237 9.90 -17.70 8.52
CA THR A 237 8.47 -17.81 8.79
C THR A 237 7.81 -16.44 8.63
N ILE A 238 6.61 -16.40 8.04
CA ILE A 238 5.81 -15.18 7.99
C ILE A 238 5.50 -14.69 9.42
N PRO A 239 5.87 -13.45 9.79
CA PRO A 239 5.56 -12.92 11.11
C PRO A 239 4.04 -12.88 11.35
N LYS A 240 3.54 -13.59 12.38
CA LYS A 240 2.08 -13.64 12.65
C LYS A 240 1.44 -12.26 12.80
N ASP A 241 2.18 -11.28 13.32
CA ASP A 241 1.66 -9.93 13.50
C ASP A 241 1.33 -9.21 12.19
N CYS A 242 2.03 -9.53 11.09
CA CYS A 242 1.81 -8.91 9.79
C CYS A 242 0.62 -9.51 9.03
N LEU A 243 0.00 -10.58 9.52
CA LEU A 243 -1.12 -11.22 8.82
C LEU A 243 -2.43 -10.48 9.03
N TYR A 244 -2.63 -9.99 10.25
CA TYR A 244 -3.92 -9.55 10.79
C TYR A 244 -4.67 -8.57 9.90
N GLY A 245 -5.88 -8.96 9.46
CA GLY A 245 -6.78 -8.10 8.69
C GLY A 245 -6.34 -7.73 7.26
N LYS A 246 -5.16 -8.17 6.82
CA LYS A 246 -4.63 -7.90 5.46
C LYS A 246 -4.56 -9.14 4.57
N THR A 247 -4.52 -10.33 5.17
CA THR A 247 -4.28 -11.61 4.49
C THR A 247 -5.37 -12.62 4.82
N LYS A 248 -5.47 -13.71 4.05
CA LYS A 248 -6.45 -14.78 4.33
C LYS A 248 -6.27 -15.35 5.75
N ARG A 249 -5.04 -15.69 6.15
CA ARG A 249 -4.75 -16.12 7.54
C ARG A 249 -4.98 -15.03 8.58
N GLY A 250 -4.92 -13.77 8.16
CA GLY A 250 -5.25 -12.60 8.97
C GLY A 250 -6.71 -12.50 9.42
N THR A 251 -7.62 -13.17 8.71
CA THR A 251 -9.06 -13.21 9.04
C THR A 251 -9.45 -14.53 9.72
N MET A 252 -8.65 -15.58 9.56
CA MET A 252 -8.85 -16.90 10.18
C MET A 252 -8.63 -16.90 11.70
N THR A 253 -9.33 -17.79 12.40
CA THR A 253 -9.08 -18.04 13.83
C THR A 253 -7.84 -18.92 14.01
N TYR A 254 -7.29 -18.99 15.23
CA TYR A 254 -6.13 -19.86 15.52
C TYR A 254 -6.43 -21.36 15.39
N ASN A 255 -7.71 -21.77 15.41
CA ASN A 255 -8.12 -23.15 15.17
C ASN A 255 -8.20 -23.48 13.67
N ASP A 256 -8.41 -22.46 12.83
CA ASP A 256 -8.41 -22.63 11.39
C ASP A 256 -6.96 -22.63 10.88
N SER A 257 -6.66 -23.50 9.94
CA SER A 257 -5.34 -23.62 9.33
C SER A 257 -5.46 -23.80 7.83
N ASN A 258 -4.58 -23.15 7.07
CA ASN A 258 -4.48 -23.34 5.64
C ASN A 258 -3.38 -24.35 5.24
N VAL A 259 -2.84 -25.12 6.19
CA VAL A 259 -1.85 -26.17 5.90
C VAL A 259 -2.40 -27.21 4.94
N HIS A 260 -3.71 -27.45 4.93
CA HIS A 260 -4.36 -28.33 3.96
C HIS A 260 -4.16 -27.90 2.50
N GLU A 261 -3.85 -26.62 2.25
CA GLU A 261 -3.50 -26.14 0.90
C GLU A 261 -2.22 -26.85 0.39
N LEU A 262 -1.31 -27.29 1.28
CA LEU A 262 -0.06 -28.01 0.92
C LEU A 262 -0.26 -29.47 0.52
N TYR A 263 -1.41 -30.06 0.80
CA TYR A 263 -1.67 -31.48 0.54
C TYR A 263 -2.11 -31.77 -0.90
N ASP A 264 -2.21 -30.71 -1.70
CA ASP A 264 -2.50 -30.78 -3.13
C ASP A 264 -1.37 -30.06 -3.90
N PRO A 265 -0.26 -30.79 -4.20
CA PRO A 265 0.88 -30.21 -4.90
C PRO A 265 0.50 -29.67 -6.29
N GLU A 266 -0.44 -30.31 -6.98
CA GLU A 266 -0.92 -29.89 -8.30
C GLU A 266 -1.61 -28.53 -8.21
N TYR A 267 -2.57 -28.38 -7.28
CA TYR A 267 -3.26 -27.12 -7.04
C TYR A 267 -2.28 -26.00 -6.70
N ILE A 268 -1.31 -26.26 -5.82
CA ILE A 268 -0.32 -25.25 -5.45
C ILE A 268 0.56 -24.85 -6.63
N ILE A 269 1.04 -25.82 -7.42
CA ILE A 269 1.87 -25.55 -8.60
C ILE A 269 1.08 -24.70 -9.57
N GLU A 270 -0.15 -25.10 -9.92
CA GLU A 270 -1.05 -24.37 -10.83
C GLU A 270 -1.32 -22.94 -10.36
N ASN A 271 -1.44 -22.74 -9.05
CA ASN A 271 -1.69 -21.43 -8.46
C ASN A 271 -0.40 -20.67 -8.08
N SER A 272 0.78 -21.18 -8.45
CA SER A 272 2.07 -20.55 -8.16
C SER A 272 2.69 -19.94 -9.42
N LYS A 273 3.68 -19.06 -9.22
CA LYS A 273 4.47 -18.50 -10.32
C LYS A 273 5.40 -19.49 -11.00
N ILE A 274 5.58 -20.68 -10.41
CA ILE A 274 6.31 -21.76 -11.06
C ILE A 274 5.52 -22.32 -12.24
N PHE A 275 4.19 -22.20 -12.23
CA PHE A 275 3.34 -22.60 -13.34
C PHE A 275 3.75 -21.93 -14.65
N ASP A 276 4.18 -20.67 -14.60
CA ASP A 276 4.66 -19.96 -15.79
C ASP A 276 5.86 -20.69 -16.42
N THR A 277 6.78 -21.22 -15.61
CA THR A 277 7.90 -22.06 -16.08
C THR A 277 7.43 -23.40 -16.63
N VAL A 278 6.36 -23.97 -16.09
CA VAL A 278 5.75 -25.20 -16.64
C VAL A 278 5.16 -24.91 -18.03
N LEU A 279 4.37 -23.84 -18.16
CA LEU A 279 3.79 -23.45 -19.45
C LEU A 279 4.86 -23.12 -20.50
N GLU A 280 5.93 -22.42 -20.12
CA GLU A 280 7.03 -22.08 -21.03
C GLU A 280 7.75 -23.32 -21.60
N ASN A 281 7.92 -24.38 -20.81
CA ASN A 281 8.66 -25.57 -21.22
C ASN A 281 7.80 -26.65 -21.87
N TYR A 282 6.51 -26.75 -21.48
CA TYR A 282 5.64 -27.87 -21.85
C TYR A 282 4.40 -27.45 -22.66
N GLY A 283 4.14 -26.15 -22.81
CA GLY A 283 3.02 -25.61 -23.61
C GLY A 283 1.66 -25.65 -22.92
N SER A 284 1.36 -26.67 -22.12
CA SER A 284 0.20 -26.71 -21.23
C SER A 284 0.49 -27.52 -19.96
N TYR A 285 -0.35 -27.35 -18.94
CA TYR A 285 -0.23 -28.13 -17.72
C TYR A 285 -0.63 -29.59 -17.92
N GLU A 286 -1.66 -29.84 -18.73
CA GLU A 286 -2.10 -31.21 -19.06
C GLU A 286 -0.98 -31.97 -19.76
N ALA A 287 -0.30 -31.35 -20.73
CA ALA A 287 0.85 -31.96 -21.41
C ALA A 287 2.02 -32.24 -20.44
N PHE A 288 2.23 -31.37 -19.46
CA PHE A 288 3.23 -31.55 -18.41
C PHE A 288 2.89 -32.72 -17.48
N VAL A 289 1.61 -32.88 -17.10
CA VAL A 289 1.15 -33.96 -16.21
C VAL A 289 1.07 -35.30 -16.94
N GLU A 290 0.68 -35.32 -18.22
CA GLU A 290 0.62 -36.54 -19.04
C GLU A 290 2.00 -37.13 -19.33
N ASP A 291 3.04 -36.29 -19.44
CA ASP A 291 4.43 -36.73 -19.55
C ASP A 291 5.04 -37.03 -18.18
N THR A 292 4.75 -38.23 -17.67
CA THR A 292 5.23 -38.72 -16.37
C THR A 292 6.75 -38.57 -16.17
N ASP A 293 7.56 -38.78 -17.21
CA ASP A 293 9.02 -38.65 -17.12
C ASP A 293 9.44 -37.18 -16.92
N SER A 294 8.73 -36.24 -17.55
CA SER A 294 8.97 -34.82 -17.41
C SER A 294 8.47 -34.28 -16.07
N LEU A 295 7.30 -34.73 -15.61
CA LEU A 295 6.78 -34.42 -14.28
C LEU A 295 7.76 -34.89 -13.20
N ASP A 296 8.21 -36.14 -13.25
CA ASP A 296 9.17 -36.68 -12.28
C ASP A 296 10.50 -35.91 -12.30
N LYS A 297 11.03 -35.58 -13.49
CA LYS A 297 12.26 -34.77 -13.60
C LYS A 297 12.08 -33.38 -12.99
N PHE A 298 10.94 -32.74 -13.27
CA PHE A 298 10.63 -31.43 -12.73
C PHE A 298 10.50 -31.49 -11.22
N MET A 299 9.76 -32.45 -10.68
CA MET A 299 9.55 -32.62 -9.24
C MET A 299 10.87 -32.93 -8.53
N ASN A 300 11.72 -33.79 -9.09
CA ASN A 300 13.06 -34.07 -8.54
C ASN A 300 13.99 -32.86 -8.60
N TRP A 301 13.86 -32.02 -9.62
CA TRP A 301 14.66 -30.80 -9.76
C TRP A 301 14.20 -29.69 -8.81
N TYR A 302 12.88 -29.50 -8.69
CA TYR A 302 12.26 -28.42 -7.91
C TYR A 302 12.11 -28.75 -6.43
N PHE A 303 11.94 -30.03 -6.11
CA PHE A 303 11.82 -30.59 -4.77
C PHE A 303 12.86 -31.70 -4.56
N PRO A 304 14.16 -31.41 -4.67
CA PRO A 304 15.23 -32.41 -4.53
C PRO A 304 15.35 -32.96 -3.10
N ASP A 305 14.72 -32.29 -2.12
CA ASP A 305 14.70 -32.72 -0.72
C ASP A 305 13.44 -33.55 -0.43
N ASP A 306 12.27 -32.91 -0.40
CA ASP A 306 10.96 -33.51 -0.10
C ASP A 306 9.87 -32.63 -0.77
N ILE A 307 8.73 -33.21 -1.15
CA ILE A 307 7.56 -32.47 -1.67
C ILE A 307 6.77 -31.77 -0.55
N PRO A 308 5.93 -30.76 -0.85
CA PRO A 308 5.33 -29.89 0.17
C PRO A 308 4.49 -30.56 1.27
N ASP A 309 3.78 -31.62 0.91
CA ASP A 309 2.96 -32.45 1.80
C ASP A 309 3.81 -33.31 2.74
N GLU A 310 5.01 -33.73 2.31
CA GLU A 310 5.99 -34.49 3.08
C GLU A 310 6.88 -33.62 3.98
N TRP A 311 6.81 -32.28 3.85
CA TRP A 311 7.58 -31.39 4.71
C TRP A 311 7.27 -31.57 6.19
N SER A 312 8.30 -31.34 7.02
CA SER A 312 8.12 -31.27 8.46
C SER A 312 7.06 -30.21 8.80
N ARG A 313 6.28 -30.44 9.87
CA ARG A 313 5.28 -29.47 10.34
C ARG A 313 5.87 -28.07 10.54
N ALA A 314 7.10 -27.98 11.06
CA ALA A 314 7.78 -26.71 11.25
C ALA A 314 8.09 -26.00 9.92
N ASP A 315 8.42 -26.75 8.87
CA ASP A 315 8.62 -26.19 7.53
C ASP A 315 7.30 -25.82 6.86
N GLN A 316 6.24 -26.62 7.00
CA GLN A 316 4.90 -26.26 6.53
C GLN A 316 4.46 -24.92 7.17
N GLU A 317 4.66 -24.80 8.49
CA GLU A 317 4.36 -23.62 9.32
C GLU A 317 5.08 -22.32 8.90
N LYS A 318 6.12 -22.39 8.05
CA LYS A 318 6.78 -21.20 7.51
C LYS A 318 5.91 -20.42 6.52
N SER A 319 5.15 -21.12 5.67
CA SER A 319 4.34 -20.51 4.61
C SER A 319 2.84 -20.72 4.76
N HIS A 320 2.43 -21.78 5.46
CA HIS A 320 1.02 -22.09 5.74
C HIS A 320 0.87 -22.36 7.23
N GLY A 321 -0.24 -22.02 7.85
CA GLY A 321 -0.41 -22.27 9.28
C GLY A 321 -1.73 -21.79 9.81
N CYS A 322 -1.81 -21.78 11.14
CA CYS A 322 -2.96 -21.26 11.84
C CYS A 322 -3.21 -19.78 11.55
N GLY A 323 -4.47 -19.39 11.64
CA GLY A 323 -4.88 -17.99 11.70
C GLY A 323 -4.41 -17.27 12.95
N VAL A 324 -4.79 -15.99 13.08
CA VAL A 324 -4.29 -15.09 14.14
C VAL A 324 -5.37 -14.53 15.06
N ASN A 325 -6.65 -14.79 14.77
CA ASN A 325 -7.78 -14.31 15.57
C ASN A 325 -8.16 -15.33 16.65
N GLN A 326 -8.70 -14.87 17.78
CA GLN A 326 -9.26 -15.78 18.78
C GLN A 326 -10.56 -16.42 18.28
N LEU A 327 -10.99 -17.50 18.94
CA LEU A 327 -12.33 -18.06 18.73
C LEU A 327 -13.35 -16.94 18.95
N SER A 328 -14.22 -16.71 17.97
CA SER A 328 -15.23 -15.62 17.91
C SER A 328 -14.72 -14.18 17.71
N ASP A 329 -13.41 -13.95 17.63
CA ASP A 329 -12.88 -12.62 17.31
C ASP A 329 -13.07 -12.32 15.82
N LYS A 330 -13.71 -11.19 15.52
CA LYS A 330 -13.66 -10.60 14.18
C LYS A 330 -12.47 -9.64 14.06
N PRO A 331 -11.87 -9.47 12.87
CA PRO A 331 -10.85 -8.46 12.64
C PRO A 331 -11.35 -7.05 12.96
N LEU A 332 -10.85 -6.48 14.06
CA LEU A 332 -11.09 -5.11 14.47
C LEU A 332 -10.22 -4.12 13.69
N PHE A 333 -10.87 -3.10 13.11
CA PHE A 333 -10.20 -2.00 12.40
C PHE A 333 -9.12 -1.32 13.24
N ARG A 334 -9.41 -1.05 14.53
CA ARG A 334 -8.46 -0.43 15.45
C ARG A 334 -7.13 -1.18 15.49
N ARG A 335 -7.18 -2.50 15.68
CA ARG A 335 -5.98 -3.34 15.80
C ARG A 335 -5.23 -3.40 14.47
N TYR A 336 -5.94 -3.41 13.33
CA TYR A 336 -5.31 -3.32 12.01
C TYR A 336 -4.57 -1.99 11.86
N PHE A 337 -5.25 -0.87 12.10
CA PHE A 337 -4.66 0.46 11.90
C PHE A 337 -3.42 0.66 12.77
N MET A 338 -3.48 0.27 14.06
CA MET A 338 -2.34 0.35 14.98
C MET A 338 -1.15 -0.56 14.60
N ARG A 339 -1.36 -1.59 13.77
CA ARG A 339 -0.30 -2.51 13.32
C ARG A 339 0.41 -2.00 12.07
N TYR A 340 -0.31 -1.39 11.14
CA TYR A 340 0.25 -0.99 9.85
C TYR A 340 0.61 0.49 9.76
N VAL A 341 0.12 1.32 10.68
CA VAL A 341 0.40 2.75 10.75
C VAL A 341 1.21 3.08 11.99
N ASP A 342 2.41 3.63 11.80
CA ASP A 342 3.23 4.15 12.89
C ASP A 342 2.70 5.50 13.40
N LEU A 343 1.72 5.46 14.32
CA LEU A 343 1.17 6.65 14.94
C LEU A 343 2.15 7.42 15.86
N LYS A 344 3.29 6.81 16.22
CA LYS A 344 4.33 7.50 17.00
C LYS A 344 5.17 8.42 16.12
N SER A 345 5.16 8.21 14.80
CA SER A 345 5.86 9.07 13.85
C SER A 345 5.30 10.50 13.81
N ASN A 346 6.04 11.39 13.16
CA ASN A 346 5.65 12.79 13.02
C ASN A 346 4.30 12.94 12.29
N CYS A 347 3.56 13.99 12.57
CA CYS A 347 2.32 14.28 11.87
C CYS A 347 2.13 15.80 11.76
N MET A 348 1.66 16.24 10.60
CA MET A 348 1.39 17.66 10.34
C MET A 348 -0.07 18.04 10.66
N ILE A 349 -0.89 17.06 11.05
CA ILE A 349 -2.26 17.26 11.52
C ILE A 349 -2.25 17.33 13.04
N TRP A 350 -2.78 18.44 13.57
CA TRP A 350 -3.01 18.62 15.00
C TRP A 350 -4.09 17.66 15.51
N ASP A 351 -3.95 17.20 16.75
CA ASP A 351 -4.93 16.34 17.43
C ASP A 351 -5.23 15.02 16.68
N LYS A 352 -4.18 14.45 16.08
CA LYS A 352 -4.26 13.21 15.29
C LYS A 352 -4.84 12.04 16.11
N GLU A 353 -4.53 11.96 17.40
CA GLU A 353 -5.00 10.89 18.28
C GLU A 353 -6.53 10.92 18.42
N THR A 354 -7.11 12.10 18.67
CA THR A 354 -8.56 12.28 18.77
C THR A 354 -9.23 11.98 17.43
N ILE A 355 -8.66 12.47 16.32
CA ILE A 355 -9.16 12.18 14.97
C ILE A 355 -9.20 10.68 14.71
N VAL A 356 -8.10 9.98 14.98
CA VAL A 356 -7.98 8.54 14.77
C VAL A 356 -8.96 7.79 15.67
N CYS A 357 -9.06 8.14 16.95
CA CYS A 357 -10.01 7.51 17.88
C CYS A 357 -11.46 7.68 17.42
N ASN A 358 -11.87 8.90 17.05
CA ASN A 358 -13.22 9.18 16.57
C ASN A 358 -13.52 8.44 15.27
N ALA A 359 -12.57 8.43 14.33
CA ALA A 359 -12.73 7.74 13.06
C ALA A 359 -12.83 6.23 13.24
N ILE A 360 -12.01 5.65 14.12
CA ILE A 360 -12.06 4.23 14.46
C ILE A 360 -13.42 3.88 15.08
N GLN A 361 -13.95 4.69 16.00
CA GLN A 361 -15.28 4.50 16.58
C GLN A 361 -16.39 4.53 15.52
N GLN A 362 -16.30 5.43 14.55
CA GLN A 362 -17.28 5.53 13.46
C GLN A 362 -17.19 4.36 12.46
N ILE A 363 -16.02 3.74 12.31
CA ILE A 363 -15.77 2.63 11.39
C ILE A 363 -16.02 1.27 12.04
N GLN A 364 -16.37 1.20 13.33
CA GLN A 364 -16.50 -0.01 14.16
C GLN A 364 -17.39 -1.14 13.60
N ASP A 365 -18.04 -0.96 12.45
CA ASP A 365 -18.65 -2.05 11.70
C ASP A 365 -17.72 -3.27 11.65
N GLU A 366 -18.27 -4.41 12.02
CA GLU A 366 -17.60 -5.70 11.92
C GLU A 366 -17.17 -5.95 10.47
N PHE A 367 -15.92 -6.37 10.28
CA PHE A 367 -15.38 -6.67 8.97
C PHE A 367 -15.64 -8.15 8.71
N ASP A 368 -16.79 -8.43 8.07
CA ASP A 368 -17.15 -9.77 7.63
C ASP A 368 -16.34 -10.11 6.36
N ASP A 369 -15.49 -11.14 6.48
CA ASP A 369 -14.74 -11.89 5.46
C ASP A 369 -13.84 -11.12 4.46
N PHE A 370 -13.90 -9.79 4.41
CA PHE A 370 -13.06 -8.95 3.56
C PHE A 370 -11.77 -8.49 4.25
N TYR A 371 -10.69 -8.38 3.47
CA TYR A 371 -9.50 -7.63 3.90
C TYR A 371 -9.88 -6.21 4.30
N ILE A 372 -9.45 -5.77 5.48
CA ILE A 372 -9.81 -4.47 6.06
C ILE A 372 -9.47 -3.33 5.09
N GLU A 373 -8.32 -3.43 4.44
CA GLU A 373 -7.87 -2.49 3.41
C GLU A 373 -8.86 -2.38 2.24
N LYS A 374 -9.33 -3.51 1.70
CA LYS A 374 -10.33 -3.52 0.61
C LYS A 374 -11.64 -2.90 1.06
N LYS A 375 -12.10 -3.16 2.29
CA LYS A 375 -13.33 -2.55 2.82
C LYS A 375 -13.18 -1.04 3.05
N LEU A 376 -12.00 -0.55 3.45
CA LEU A 376 -11.73 0.89 3.51
C LEU A 376 -11.85 1.56 2.13
N LEU A 377 -11.26 0.94 1.11
CA LEU A 377 -11.32 1.43 -0.26
C LEU A 377 -12.76 1.40 -0.80
N HIS A 378 -13.51 0.34 -0.47
CA HIS A 378 -14.94 0.25 -0.80
C HIS A 378 -15.75 1.38 -0.15
N LYS A 379 -15.61 1.59 1.17
CA LYS A 379 -16.26 2.71 1.89
C LYS A 379 -15.90 4.07 1.29
N TYR A 380 -14.66 4.27 0.85
CA TYR A 380 -14.26 5.48 0.16
C TYR A 380 -15.03 5.66 -1.16
N ASN A 381 -15.14 4.61 -1.98
CA ASN A 381 -15.83 4.66 -3.26
C ASN A 381 -17.33 4.90 -3.10
N GLU A 382 -18.00 4.19 -2.18
CA GLU A 382 -19.42 4.42 -1.85
C GLU A 382 -19.66 5.88 -1.48
N LYS A 383 -18.78 6.42 -0.62
CA LYS A 383 -18.88 7.80 -0.16
C LYS A 383 -18.64 8.82 -1.27
N LYS A 384 -17.66 8.59 -2.13
CA LYS A 384 -17.39 9.44 -3.29
C LYS A 384 -18.62 9.51 -4.20
N GLN A 385 -19.25 8.37 -4.48
CA GLN A 385 -20.48 8.30 -5.28
C GLN A 385 -21.64 9.07 -4.62
N MET A 386 -21.82 8.95 -3.30
CA MET A 386 -22.84 9.73 -2.57
C MET A 386 -22.61 11.25 -2.70
N LEU A 387 -21.37 11.71 -2.56
CA LEU A 387 -21.02 13.14 -2.67
C LEU A 387 -21.20 13.68 -4.09
N GLU A 388 -20.87 12.88 -5.11
CA GLU A 388 -21.12 13.22 -6.52
C GLU A 388 -22.62 13.36 -6.80
N GLN A 389 -23.46 12.47 -6.24
CA GLN A 389 -24.91 12.57 -6.34
C GLN A 389 -25.47 13.82 -5.64
N GLU A 390 -25.00 14.14 -4.43
CA GLU A 390 -25.43 15.36 -3.71
C GLU A 390 -25.05 16.63 -4.48
N SER A 391 -23.85 16.70 -5.06
CA SER A 391 -23.38 17.85 -5.84
C SER A 391 -24.28 18.15 -7.04
N ASN A 392 -24.73 17.10 -7.75
CA ASN A 392 -25.66 17.22 -8.87
C ASN A 392 -27.03 17.78 -8.43
N VAL A 393 -27.52 17.39 -7.25
CA VAL A 393 -28.78 17.91 -6.70
C VAL A 393 -28.66 19.40 -6.35
N TRP A 394 -27.52 19.85 -5.82
CA TRP A 394 -27.28 21.26 -5.52
C TRP A 394 -27.26 22.11 -6.80
N ASN A 395 -26.60 21.65 -7.86
CA ASN A 395 -26.58 22.36 -9.14
C ASN A 395 -27.98 22.53 -9.73
N LEU A 396 -28.83 21.49 -9.64
CA LEU A 396 -30.22 21.55 -10.11
C LEU A 396 -31.10 22.50 -9.27
N ARG A 397 -30.88 22.57 -7.94
CA ARG A 397 -31.60 23.51 -7.07
C ARG A 397 -31.20 24.95 -7.32
N SER A 398 -29.90 25.21 -7.50
CA SER A 398 -29.40 26.54 -7.86
C SER A 398 -29.94 27.00 -9.21
N LEU A 399 -29.99 26.11 -10.21
CA LEU A 399 -30.60 26.38 -11.50
C LEU A 399 -32.10 26.66 -11.40
N LYS A 400 -32.85 25.89 -10.60
CA LYS A 400 -34.28 26.17 -10.36
C LYS A 400 -34.50 27.53 -9.68
N TYR A 401 -33.64 27.89 -8.73
CA TYR A 401 -33.74 29.18 -8.04
C TYR A 401 -33.44 30.35 -9.00
N ILE A 402 -32.43 30.22 -9.85
CA ILE A 402 -32.11 31.19 -10.90
C ILE A 402 -33.28 31.31 -11.89
N LEU A 403 -33.81 30.20 -12.39
CA LEU A 403 -34.94 30.21 -13.32
C LEU A 403 -36.21 30.81 -12.70
N SER A 404 -36.51 30.54 -11.42
CA SER A 404 -37.63 31.16 -10.71
C SER A 404 -37.43 32.64 -10.37
N SER A 405 -36.22 33.18 -10.54
CA SER A 405 -35.94 34.60 -10.35
C SER A 405 -35.92 35.40 -11.68
N ILE A 406 -36.09 34.70 -12.80
CA ILE A 406 -36.16 35.26 -14.16
C ILE A 406 -37.63 35.35 -14.64
N GLU A 407 -38.56 34.67 -13.97
CA GLU A 407 -40.02 34.86 -14.08
C GLU A 407 -40.52 35.88 -13.05
#